data_AF-A0A1Z4RMK5-F1
#
_entry.id   AF-A0A1Z4RMK5-F1
#
_cell.length_a   1.000
_cell.length_b   1.000
_cell.length_c   1.000
_cell.angle_alpha   90.00
_cell.angle_beta   90.00
_cell.angle_gamma   90.00
#
_symmetry.space_group_name_H-M   'P 1'
#
loop_
_entity.id
_entity.type
_entity.pdbx_description
1 polymer ?
#
loop_
_entity_poly.entity_id
_entity_poly.type
_entity_poly.pdbx_seq_one_letter_code
_entity_poly.pdbx_strand_id
1 'polypeptide(L)'
;MFFTPRNIIYFAIAALLSGCVTVAQGQIEGTEVKEDKINLYCQLQPKPQPEIFSNPLSISINIDGSGSMLGYVNQDNSSYIQALELLDNTLGSINNRSQSTIKYYRSGDYQHQAKELTRSEFIKAKKPEFYNGSNAKLPAVSSDLSSLITKPKNSDALSIIVTDLAQNDGDVNLIANKIRENYFNNKDENYAVGIWGVKSEFDGTVYSATNANRKFSYSTQGKSSKQYRPFYILFLGNYQDIANSFDKLSKEQGSLSERSNFVIFSPNHLLADVSYLTEPDNISPDLFTPNQLHNGNVSVEKNNQPIELLKIKNNHTEVLDLKYEVPIKQLNYTLAVDSNDLKLTVDASAFNKINKQEFKQVPTATKALNLSEWEIAENKLKFFTTINPDVISEANIYYFKVDVVAKDLQKPNWWSEWNTNSGDDGGKTANLSNFMNSLRNMTFNSMDEATKTIGRFCYAVQKDQ
;
A
#
# COMPACT_ATOMS: atom_id res chain seq x y z
N MET A 1 83.50 28.62 -74.29
CA MET A 1 82.21 29.30 -74.52
C MET A 1 81.57 29.52 -73.15
N PHE A 2 81.60 30.79 -72.71
CA PHE A 2 80.96 31.43 -71.54
C PHE A 2 80.88 30.67 -70.20
N PHE A 3 81.91 30.82 -69.34
CA PHE A 3 82.09 31.77 -68.20
C PHE A 3 81.42 31.24 -66.89
N THR A 4 82.05 30.42 -66.02
CA THR A 4 83.13 30.63 -64.99
C THR A 4 82.67 31.40 -63.70
N PRO A 5 83.46 31.48 -62.59
CA PRO A 5 83.96 30.42 -61.69
C PRO A 5 83.95 30.85 -60.17
N ARG A 6 84.53 30.02 -59.27
CA ARG A 6 85.48 30.34 -58.15
C ARG A 6 85.24 29.43 -56.93
N ASN A 7 86.11 28.52 -56.53
CA ASN A 7 87.49 28.59 -56.00
C ASN A 7 87.72 29.48 -54.76
N ILE A 8 88.00 28.78 -53.64
CA ILE A 8 89.10 28.94 -52.66
C ILE A 8 89.16 30.26 -51.86
N ILE A 9 89.18 30.16 -50.52
CA ILE A 9 90.27 30.62 -49.61
C ILE A 9 89.87 30.35 -48.13
N TYR A 10 90.83 29.82 -47.38
CA TYR A 10 90.86 29.54 -45.94
C TYR A 10 91.04 30.81 -45.07
N PHE A 11 90.76 30.65 -43.78
CA PHE A 11 91.48 31.16 -42.58
C PHE A 11 90.76 32.10 -41.59
N ALA A 12 91.13 31.84 -40.32
CA ALA A 12 91.04 32.62 -39.07
C ALA A 12 89.71 32.52 -38.28
N ILE A 13 89.60 31.64 -37.28
CA ILE A 13 90.14 31.67 -35.89
C ILE A 13 89.41 32.68 -34.97
N ALA A 14 88.53 32.08 -34.16
CA ALA A 14 88.34 32.19 -32.71
C ALA A 14 88.27 33.56 -32.01
N ALA A 15 87.17 33.73 -31.25
CA ALA A 15 87.08 34.19 -29.85
C ALA A 15 85.77 34.98 -29.66
N LEU A 16 85.05 35.00 -28.55
CA LEU A 16 85.06 34.32 -27.26
C LEU A 16 83.73 34.77 -26.57
N LEU A 17 83.14 33.87 -25.78
CA LEU A 17 82.42 34.12 -24.51
C LEU A 17 80.98 34.66 -24.48
N SER A 18 80.29 34.10 -23.48
CA SER A 18 78.94 34.34 -22.91
C SER A 18 77.77 33.76 -23.73
N GLY A 19 77.06 32.71 -23.33
CA GLY A 19 76.84 32.12 -22.01
C GLY A 19 75.49 32.53 -21.46
N CYS A 20 74.42 31.82 -21.85
CA CYS A 20 73.24 31.58 -21.01
C CYS A 20 72.49 30.35 -21.53
N VAL A 21 72.31 29.39 -20.62
CA VAL A 21 71.53 28.17 -20.76
C VAL A 21 70.05 28.56 -20.70
N THR A 22 69.31 28.41 -21.79
CA THR A 22 67.85 28.32 -21.74
C THR A 22 67.46 26.87 -21.49
N VAL A 23 67.05 26.61 -20.24
CA VAL A 23 66.30 25.44 -19.83
C VAL A 23 65.02 25.40 -20.65
N ALA A 24 64.85 24.36 -21.46
CA ALA A 24 63.59 24.09 -22.12
C ALA A 24 62.57 23.69 -21.04
N GLN A 25 61.67 24.62 -20.71
CA GLN A 25 60.43 24.30 -19.98
C GLN A 25 59.56 23.44 -20.90
N GLY A 26 59.59 22.13 -20.69
CA GLY A 26 58.52 21.27 -21.16
C GLY A 26 57.25 21.60 -20.38
N GLN A 27 56.39 22.45 -20.94
CA GLN A 27 54.99 22.46 -20.58
C GLN A 27 54.41 21.11 -20.99
N ILE A 28 54.19 20.25 -19.99
CA ILE A 28 53.25 19.15 -20.13
C ILE A 28 51.87 19.82 -20.04
N GLU A 29 51.32 20.21 -21.19
CA GLU A 29 49.88 20.47 -21.29
C GLU A 29 49.18 19.18 -20.86
N GLY A 30 48.70 19.16 -19.63
CA GLY A 30 47.79 18.13 -19.16
C GLY A 30 46.54 18.21 -20.02
N THR A 31 46.36 17.23 -20.90
CA THR A 31 45.10 16.99 -21.57
C THR A 31 44.03 16.97 -20.50
N GLU A 32 43.08 17.91 -20.57
CA GLU A 32 41.91 17.95 -19.70
C GLU A 32 41.24 16.58 -19.77
N VAL A 33 41.33 15.80 -18.69
CA VAL A 33 40.68 14.50 -18.62
C VAL A 33 39.20 14.81 -18.65
N LYS A 34 38.57 14.64 -19.82
CA LYS A 34 37.11 14.70 -19.95
C LYS A 34 36.53 13.62 -19.04
N GLU A 35 36.06 14.05 -17.87
CA GLU A 35 35.31 13.19 -16.96
C GLU A 35 33.93 12.94 -17.54
N ASP A 36 33.58 11.67 -17.67
CA ASP A 36 32.22 11.29 -18.04
C ASP A 36 31.32 11.48 -16.80
N LYS A 37 30.33 12.37 -16.92
CA LYS A 37 29.27 12.52 -15.92
C LYS A 37 28.20 11.48 -16.16
N ILE A 38 27.89 10.66 -15.15
CA ILE A 38 26.86 9.62 -15.25
C ILE A 38 25.66 9.97 -14.37
N ASN A 39 24.47 9.89 -14.97
CA ASN A 39 23.20 10.03 -14.27
C ASN A 39 22.73 8.66 -13.77
N LEU A 40 22.57 8.53 -12.46
CA LEU A 40 21.91 7.38 -11.85
C LEU A 40 20.41 7.67 -11.74
N TYR A 41 19.58 6.62 -11.86
CA TYR A 41 18.13 6.72 -11.73
C TYR A 41 17.63 5.78 -10.64
N CYS A 42 16.84 6.32 -9.72
CA CYS A 42 16.27 5.58 -8.60
C CYS A 42 14.75 5.48 -8.70
N GLN A 43 14.06 6.56 -9.10
CA GLN A 43 12.60 6.58 -9.09
C GLN A 43 11.99 5.48 -9.96
N LEU A 44 10.96 4.82 -9.43
CA LEU A 44 10.09 3.94 -10.20
C LEU A 44 9.26 4.78 -11.17
N GLN A 45 8.91 4.20 -12.31
CA GLN A 45 7.92 4.80 -13.20
C GLN A 45 6.61 4.96 -12.40
N PRO A 46 6.02 6.17 -12.35
CA PRO A 46 4.78 6.37 -11.62
C PRO A 46 3.69 5.46 -12.19
N LYS A 47 2.98 4.75 -11.31
CA LYS A 47 1.78 4.03 -11.72
C LYS A 47 0.75 5.05 -12.21
N PRO A 48 -0.05 4.75 -13.24
CA PRO A 48 -1.18 5.60 -13.62
C PRO A 48 -2.02 5.86 -12.38
N GLN A 49 -2.15 7.13 -11.97
CA GLN A 49 -2.95 7.46 -10.79
C GLN A 49 -4.42 7.16 -11.07
N PRO A 50 -5.12 6.47 -10.16
CA PRO A 50 -6.55 6.21 -10.29
C PRO A 50 -7.33 7.41 -9.74
N GLU A 51 -7.28 8.54 -10.44
CA GLU A 51 -8.05 9.75 -10.07
C GLU A 51 -9.33 9.90 -10.89
N ILE A 52 -10.11 8.81 -11.04
CA ILE A 52 -11.42 8.94 -11.66
C ILE A 52 -12.45 8.33 -10.72
N PHE A 53 -13.11 9.21 -9.96
CA PHE A 53 -14.38 8.87 -9.33
C PHE A 53 -15.38 8.50 -10.43
N SER A 54 -16.16 7.45 -10.19
CA SER A 54 -17.22 7.08 -11.13
C SER A 54 -18.22 8.22 -11.30
N ASN A 55 -18.49 8.63 -12.54
CA ASN A 55 -19.41 9.74 -12.80
C ASN A 55 -20.21 9.49 -14.09
N PRO A 56 -21.50 9.13 -14.00
CA PRO A 56 -22.33 9.01 -12.78
C PRO A 56 -21.99 7.77 -11.94
N LEU A 57 -22.49 7.70 -10.69
CA LEU A 57 -22.37 6.51 -9.83
C LEU A 57 -23.72 5.83 -9.62
N SER A 58 -23.79 4.54 -9.89
CA SER A 58 -24.96 3.71 -9.60
C SER A 58 -24.74 2.99 -8.26
N ILE A 59 -25.61 3.25 -7.28
CA ILE A 59 -25.52 2.66 -5.93
C ILE A 59 -26.68 1.68 -5.74
N SER A 60 -26.38 0.46 -5.29
CA SER A 60 -27.39 -0.48 -4.78
C SER A 60 -27.19 -0.72 -3.29
N ILE A 61 -28.24 -0.57 -2.49
CA ILE A 61 -28.22 -0.86 -1.05
C ILE A 61 -29.09 -2.08 -0.79
N ASN A 62 -28.46 -3.18 -0.37
CA ASN A 62 -29.09 -4.45 -0.10
C ASN A 62 -29.13 -4.69 1.41
N ILE A 63 -30.32 -4.87 1.98
CA ILE A 63 -30.47 -5.21 3.39
C ILE A 63 -30.77 -6.71 3.50
N ASP A 64 -30.01 -7.41 4.34
CA ASP A 64 -30.34 -8.77 4.76
C ASP A 64 -31.70 -8.78 5.48
N GLY A 65 -32.72 -9.31 4.80
CA GLY A 65 -34.08 -9.32 5.32
C GLY A 65 -34.36 -10.45 6.31
N SER A 66 -33.36 -11.29 6.62
CA SER A 66 -33.55 -12.50 7.40
C SER A 66 -33.81 -12.23 8.89
N GLY A 67 -34.38 -13.22 9.57
CA GLY A 67 -34.74 -13.10 10.99
C GLY A 67 -33.56 -12.91 11.95
N SER A 68 -32.31 -13.17 11.55
CA SER A 68 -31.14 -12.91 12.41
C SER A 68 -30.92 -11.41 12.65
N MET A 69 -31.32 -10.58 11.68
CA MET A 69 -31.24 -9.13 11.76
C MET A 69 -32.32 -8.50 12.66
N LEU A 70 -33.37 -9.25 13.00
CA LEU A 70 -34.52 -8.76 13.77
C LEU A 70 -34.10 -8.15 15.12
N GLY A 71 -33.09 -8.73 15.78
CA GLY A 71 -32.70 -8.28 17.12
C GLY A 71 -32.14 -6.85 17.15
N TYR A 72 -31.67 -6.31 16.03
CA TYR A 72 -31.13 -4.95 15.95
C TYR A 72 -32.20 -3.85 15.91
N VAL A 73 -33.46 -4.20 15.68
CA VAL A 73 -34.58 -3.24 15.54
C VAL A 73 -35.64 -3.37 16.63
N ASN A 74 -35.37 -4.17 17.66
CA ASN A 74 -36.25 -4.32 18.82
C ASN A 74 -36.05 -3.22 19.87
N GLN A 75 -35.03 -2.38 19.70
CA GLN A 75 -34.81 -1.19 20.52
C GLN A 75 -34.88 0.05 19.64
N ASP A 76 -35.64 1.04 20.09
CA ASP A 76 -35.72 2.34 19.40
C ASP A 76 -34.34 2.99 19.37
N ASN A 77 -34.02 3.63 18.25
CA ASN A 77 -32.78 4.37 18.05
C ASN A 77 -31.49 3.55 18.30
N SER A 78 -31.51 2.24 18.03
CA SER A 78 -30.30 1.42 18.05
C SER A 78 -29.22 1.95 17.10
N SER A 79 -27.97 1.59 17.35
CA SER A 79 -26.84 1.96 16.48
C SER A 79 -27.03 1.45 15.05
N TYR A 80 -27.71 0.31 14.88
CA TYR A 80 -28.15 -0.19 13.57
C TYR A 80 -29.08 0.77 12.85
N ILE A 81 -30.12 1.25 13.54
CA ILE A 81 -31.07 2.23 12.99
C ILE A 81 -30.34 3.53 12.60
N GLN A 82 -29.48 4.04 13.48
CA GLN A 82 -28.69 5.25 13.23
C GLN A 82 -27.75 5.06 12.03
N ALA A 83 -27.12 3.89 11.89
CA ALA A 83 -26.23 3.60 10.76
C ALA A 83 -26.99 3.52 9.43
N LEU A 84 -28.20 2.96 9.41
CA LEU A 84 -29.04 2.95 8.20
C LEU A 84 -29.46 4.37 7.78
N GLU A 85 -29.79 5.23 8.74
CA GLU A 85 -30.12 6.63 8.47
C GLU A 85 -28.92 7.42 7.96
N LEU A 86 -27.76 7.22 8.59
CA LEU A 86 -26.50 7.80 8.14
C LEU A 86 -26.18 7.35 6.71
N LEU A 87 -26.28 6.05 6.42
CA LEU A 87 -26.03 5.50 5.09
C LEU A 87 -26.95 6.13 4.03
N ASP A 88 -28.26 6.23 4.30
CA ASP A 88 -29.22 6.84 3.36
C ASP A 88 -28.92 8.32 3.10
N ASN A 89 -28.64 9.08 4.17
CA ASN A 89 -28.38 10.52 4.09
C ASN A 89 -27.05 10.84 3.40
N THR A 90 -25.97 10.14 3.77
CA THR A 90 -24.63 10.38 3.24
C THR A 90 -24.55 9.99 1.76
N LEU A 91 -25.15 8.87 1.36
CA LEU A 91 -25.12 8.43 -0.04
C LEU A 91 -26.07 9.25 -0.92
N GLY A 92 -27.22 9.66 -0.38
CA GLY A 92 -28.16 10.57 -1.06
C GLY A 92 -27.61 11.97 -1.31
N SER A 93 -26.57 12.37 -0.58
CA SER A 93 -25.92 13.69 -0.65
C SER A 93 -24.51 13.66 -1.25
N ILE A 94 -24.17 12.64 -2.04
CA ILE A 94 -22.92 12.64 -2.83
C ILE A 94 -23.03 13.66 -3.97
N ASN A 95 -22.91 14.94 -3.61
CA ASN A 95 -23.23 16.13 -4.41
C ASN A 95 -22.25 16.45 -5.55
N ASN A 96 -21.15 15.69 -5.68
CA ASN A 96 -20.09 15.94 -6.67
C ASN A 96 -20.23 15.08 -7.94
N ARG A 97 -21.38 14.41 -8.15
CA ARG A 97 -21.60 13.52 -9.29
C ARG A 97 -22.81 13.96 -10.09
N SER A 98 -22.71 13.83 -11.41
CA SER A 98 -23.63 14.46 -12.37
C SER A 98 -25.05 13.91 -12.32
N GLN A 99 -25.29 12.78 -11.62
CA GLN A 99 -26.58 12.20 -11.22
C GLN A 99 -26.31 10.81 -10.60
N SER A 100 -26.09 10.73 -9.29
CA SER A 100 -26.04 9.42 -8.62
C SER A 100 -27.45 8.82 -8.52
N THR A 101 -27.59 7.53 -8.84
CA THR A 101 -28.85 6.81 -8.67
C THR A 101 -28.71 5.82 -7.52
N ILE A 102 -29.68 5.79 -6.61
CA ILE A 102 -29.72 4.85 -5.48
C ILE A 102 -30.92 3.94 -5.68
N LYS A 103 -30.66 2.63 -5.62
CA LYS A 103 -31.71 1.60 -5.58
C LYS A 103 -31.59 0.80 -4.30
N TYR A 104 -32.74 0.47 -3.72
CA TYR A 104 -32.81 -0.27 -2.46
C TYR A 104 -33.33 -1.67 -2.72
N TYR A 105 -32.82 -2.63 -1.97
CA TYR A 105 -33.13 -4.03 -2.13
C TYR A 105 -33.25 -4.72 -0.76
N ARG A 106 -34.13 -5.72 -0.67
CA ARG A 106 -34.19 -6.68 0.43
C ARG A 106 -33.73 -8.04 -0.08
N SER A 107 -32.70 -8.61 0.52
CA SER A 107 -32.23 -9.95 0.15
C SER A 107 -32.98 -11.04 0.91
N GLY A 108 -33.09 -12.21 0.26
CA GLY A 108 -33.60 -13.43 0.86
C GLY A 108 -34.95 -13.94 0.38
N ASP A 109 -35.54 -13.35 -0.68
CA ASP A 109 -36.86 -13.76 -1.18
C ASP A 109 -36.92 -15.26 -1.54
N TYR A 110 -38.13 -15.82 -1.65
CA TYR A 110 -38.44 -17.23 -1.95
C TYR A 110 -37.73 -17.80 -3.21
N GLN A 111 -37.18 -16.94 -4.07
CA GLN A 111 -36.41 -17.32 -5.26
C GLN A 111 -34.91 -17.07 -5.13
N HIS A 112 -34.40 -16.78 -3.93
CA HIS A 112 -33.00 -16.39 -3.68
C HIS A 112 -32.57 -15.15 -4.46
N GLN A 113 -33.51 -14.23 -4.72
CA GLN A 113 -33.25 -12.98 -5.43
C GLN A 113 -33.44 -11.78 -4.51
N ALA A 114 -32.68 -10.72 -4.78
CA ALA A 114 -32.87 -9.43 -4.15
C ALA A 114 -34.16 -8.78 -4.68
N LYS A 115 -35.10 -8.48 -3.79
CA LYS A 115 -36.34 -7.77 -4.13
C LYS A 115 -36.10 -6.26 -4.10
N GLU A 116 -36.31 -5.58 -5.23
CA GLU A 116 -36.24 -4.11 -5.30
C GLU A 116 -37.31 -3.48 -4.39
N LEU A 117 -36.92 -2.41 -3.70
CA LEU A 117 -37.74 -1.65 -2.77
C LEU A 117 -37.85 -0.20 -3.22
N THR A 118 -39.00 0.40 -2.97
CA THR A 118 -39.12 1.86 -2.91
C THR A 118 -38.38 2.39 -1.68
N ARG A 119 -37.97 3.67 -1.70
CA ARG A 119 -37.37 4.32 -0.50
C ARG A 119 -38.30 4.24 0.72
N SER A 120 -39.61 4.36 0.53
CA SER A 120 -40.60 4.20 1.61
C SER A 120 -40.62 2.78 2.22
N GLU A 121 -40.37 1.76 1.42
CA GLU A 121 -40.24 0.38 1.91
C GLU A 121 -38.90 0.15 2.58
N PHE A 122 -37.81 0.75 2.07
CA PHE A 122 -36.49 0.71 2.69
C PHE A 122 -36.49 1.26 4.11
N ILE A 123 -37.19 2.38 4.37
CA ILE A 123 -37.31 2.97 5.72
C ILE A 123 -37.87 1.97 6.75
N LYS A 124 -38.62 0.94 6.31
CA LYS A 124 -39.12 -0.11 7.18
C LYS A 124 -38.04 -1.06 7.69
N ALA A 125 -36.84 -1.07 7.11
CA ALA A 125 -35.69 -1.79 7.66
C ALA A 125 -35.34 -1.34 9.09
N LYS A 126 -35.87 -0.21 9.56
CA LYS A 126 -35.77 0.22 10.96
C LYS A 126 -36.80 -0.43 11.89
N LYS A 127 -37.65 -1.33 11.39
CA LYS A 127 -38.81 -1.88 12.11
C LYS A 127 -38.82 -3.40 12.08
N PRO A 128 -39.35 -4.06 13.14
CA PRO A 128 -39.49 -5.52 13.19
C PRO A 128 -40.23 -6.15 12.00
N GLU A 129 -41.24 -5.45 11.45
CA GLU A 129 -42.07 -5.93 10.34
C GLU A 129 -41.29 -6.22 9.04
N PHE A 130 -40.07 -5.68 8.92
CA PHE A 130 -39.20 -5.93 7.78
C PHE A 130 -38.49 -7.29 7.84
N TYR A 131 -38.38 -7.90 9.02
CA TYR A 131 -37.59 -9.12 9.23
C TYR A 131 -38.45 -10.31 9.66
N ASN A 132 -39.51 -10.08 10.43
CA ASN A 132 -40.28 -11.14 11.09
C ASN A 132 -41.40 -11.77 10.23
N GLY A 133 -41.65 -11.25 9.03
CA GLY A 133 -42.70 -11.76 8.13
C GLY A 133 -44.13 -11.39 8.52
N SER A 134 -44.34 -10.52 9.52
CA SER A 134 -45.67 -10.06 9.92
C SER A 134 -46.36 -9.18 8.88
N ASN A 135 -45.60 -8.60 7.94
CA ASN A 135 -46.13 -7.83 6.83
C ASN A 135 -46.26 -8.71 5.58
N ALA A 136 -47.47 -8.87 5.05
CA ALA A 136 -47.72 -9.70 3.86
C ALA A 136 -46.91 -9.28 2.62
N LYS A 137 -46.50 -8.00 2.51
CA LYS A 137 -45.63 -7.50 1.42
C LYS A 137 -44.13 -7.80 1.65
N LEU A 138 -43.76 -8.15 2.88
CA LEU A 138 -42.41 -8.44 3.34
C LEU A 138 -42.43 -9.77 4.13
N PRO A 139 -42.69 -10.91 3.47
CA PRO A 139 -42.73 -12.21 4.13
C PRO A 139 -41.38 -12.55 4.77
N ALA A 140 -41.36 -13.53 5.67
CA ALA A 140 -40.12 -14.03 6.27
C ALA A 140 -39.22 -14.63 5.19
N VAL A 141 -37.91 -14.38 5.30
CA VAL A 141 -36.90 -14.71 4.29
C VAL A 141 -35.64 -15.29 4.94
N SER A 142 -34.84 -16.02 4.17
CA SER A 142 -33.53 -16.54 4.59
C SER A 142 -32.38 -15.72 4.03
N SER A 143 -31.24 -15.68 4.71
CA SER A 143 -30.05 -14.99 4.20
C SER A 143 -29.43 -15.75 3.02
N ASP A 144 -29.13 -15.04 1.92
CA ASP A 144 -28.29 -15.52 0.82
C ASP A 144 -27.40 -14.37 0.34
N LEU A 145 -26.45 -13.99 1.19
CA LEU A 145 -25.50 -12.91 0.88
C LEU A 145 -24.63 -13.22 -0.34
N SER A 146 -24.38 -14.50 -0.61
CA SER A 146 -23.53 -14.91 -1.70
C SER A 146 -24.10 -14.49 -3.05
N SER A 147 -25.42 -14.57 -3.26
CA SER A 147 -26.04 -14.19 -4.54
C SER A 147 -26.00 -12.69 -4.82
N LEU A 148 -25.78 -11.86 -3.79
CA LEU A 148 -25.64 -10.41 -3.93
C LEU A 148 -24.25 -9.99 -4.45
N ILE A 149 -23.25 -10.85 -4.27
CA ILE A 149 -21.87 -10.59 -4.68
C ILE A 149 -21.71 -11.02 -6.12
N THR A 150 -22.10 -10.12 -7.01
CA THR A 150 -22.04 -10.30 -8.46
C THR A 150 -20.99 -9.38 -9.07
N LYS A 151 -20.49 -9.75 -10.25
CA LYS A 151 -19.61 -8.89 -11.04
C LYS A 151 -20.35 -7.59 -11.38
N PRO A 152 -19.75 -6.41 -11.14
CA PRO A 152 -20.33 -5.15 -11.57
C PRO A 152 -20.60 -5.16 -13.08
N LYS A 153 -21.75 -4.61 -13.51
CA LYS A 153 -22.09 -4.50 -14.94
C LYS A 153 -21.22 -3.46 -15.65
N ASN A 154 -20.72 -2.49 -14.91
CA ASN A 154 -19.80 -1.43 -15.32
C ASN A 154 -18.93 -1.03 -14.12
N SER A 155 -17.81 -0.34 -14.38
CA SER A 155 -16.89 0.16 -13.35
C SER A 155 -17.51 1.20 -12.42
N ASP A 156 -18.66 1.77 -12.80
CA ASP A 156 -19.32 2.88 -12.15
C ASP A 156 -20.42 2.46 -11.16
N ALA A 157 -20.33 1.23 -10.65
CA ALA A 157 -21.30 0.66 -9.73
C ALA A 157 -20.70 0.44 -8.33
N LEU A 158 -21.46 0.82 -7.31
CA LEU A 158 -21.16 0.56 -5.90
C LEU A 158 -22.30 -0.28 -5.29
N SER A 159 -22.02 -1.53 -4.97
CA SER A 159 -22.96 -2.42 -4.28
C SER A 159 -22.68 -2.41 -2.78
N ILE A 160 -23.71 -2.15 -2.00
CA ILE A 160 -23.66 -2.06 -0.55
C ILE A 160 -24.56 -3.14 0.03
N ILE A 161 -24.06 -3.90 1.00
CA ILE A 161 -24.77 -5.03 1.62
C ILE A 161 -24.71 -4.87 3.14
N VAL A 162 -25.86 -4.78 3.79
CA VAL A 162 -26.00 -4.69 5.26
C VAL A 162 -26.41 -6.05 5.80
N THR A 163 -25.62 -6.60 6.72
CA THR A 163 -25.80 -7.97 7.24
C THR A 163 -25.11 -8.16 8.59
N ASP A 164 -25.46 -9.18 9.35
CA ASP A 164 -24.76 -9.61 10.55
C ASP A 164 -23.74 -10.73 10.29
N LEU A 165 -23.56 -11.12 9.01
CA LEU A 165 -22.74 -12.24 8.57
C LEU A 165 -23.11 -13.56 9.28
N ALA A 166 -24.36 -13.70 9.74
CA ALA A 166 -24.83 -14.94 10.37
C ALA A 166 -25.03 -16.02 9.32
N GLN A 167 -23.93 -16.66 8.92
CA GLN A 167 -23.96 -17.83 8.04
C GLN A 167 -23.01 -18.91 8.58
N ASN A 168 -23.25 -20.17 8.20
CA ASN A 168 -22.39 -21.27 8.62
C ASN A 168 -21.01 -21.16 7.95
N ASP A 169 -19.99 -21.87 8.45
CA ASP A 169 -18.63 -21.84 7.89
C ASP A 169 -18.54 -22.10 6.38
N GLY A 170 -19.45 -22.93 5.84
CA GLY A 170 -19.55 -23.18 4.40
C GLY A 170 -19.89 -21.93 3.59
N ASP A 171 -20.69 -21.02 4.16
CA ASP A 171 -21.24 -19.86 3.46
C ASP A 171 -20.28 -18.65 3.53
N VAL A 172 -19.55 -18.48 4.63
CA VAL A 172 -18.52 -17.43 4.77
C VAL A 172 -17.40 -17.60 3.74
N ASN A 173 -16.96 -18.84 3.51
CA ASN A 173 -16.00 -19.15 2.45
C ASN A 173 -16.57 -18.90 1.05
N LEU A 174 -17.86 -19.14 0.85
CA LEU A 174 -18.53 -18.86 -0.42
C LEU A 174 -18.59 -17.35 -0.72
N ILE A 175 -18.90 -16.52 0.28
CA ILE A 175 -18.85 -15.06 0.17
C ILE A 175 -17.44 -14.59 -0.23
N ALA A 176 -16.41 -15.02 0.50
CA ALA A 176 -15.03 -14.63 0.22
C ALA A 176 -14.58 -15.06 -1.19
N ASN A 177 -14.95 -16.28 -1.62
CA ASN A 177 -14.65 -16.76 -2.96
C ASN A 177 -15.35 -15.94 -4.06
N LYS A 178 -16.63 -15.58 -3.87
CA LYS A 178 -17.33 -14.71 -4.84
C LYS A 178 -16.72 -13.31 -4.91
N ILE A 179 -16.25 -12.77 -3.78
CA ILE A 179 -15.50 -11.50 -3.78
C ILE A 179 -14.23 -11.64 -4.61
N ARG A 180 -13.44 -12.69 -4.38
CA ARG A 180 -12.22 -12.94 -5.14
C ARG A 180 -12.50 -13.04 -6.63
N GLU A 181 -13.50 -13.83 -7.02
CA GLU A 181 -13.88 -14.08 -8.41
C GLU A 181 -14.37 -12.82 -9.13
N ASN A 182 -15.22 -12.03 -8.47
CA ASN A 182 -15.91 -10.91 -9.12
C ASN A 182 -15.19 -9.55 -8.96
N TYR A 183 -14.33 -9.40 -7.94
CA TYR A 183 -13.69 -8.12 -7.60
C TYR A 183 -12.16 -8.18 -7.60
N PHE A 184 -11.52 -9.24 -7.07
CA PHE A 184 -10.04 -9.24 -6.94
C PHE A 184 -9.29 -9.83 -8.13
N ASN A 185 -9.88 -10.75 -8.89
CA ASN A 185 -9.24 -11.35 -10.05
C ASN A 185 -9.21 -10.42 -11.28
N ASN A 186 -9.90 -9.28 -11.24
CA ASN A 186 -9.97 -8.35 -12.36
C ASN A 186 -8.93 -7.23 -12.22
N LYS A 187 -7.71 -7.48 -12.70
CA LYS A 187 -6.55 -6.58 -12.51
C LYS A 187 -6.66 -5.25 -13.25
N ASP A 188 -7.45 -5.20 -14.32
CA ASP A 188 -7.64 -3.99 -15.13
C ASP A 188 -8.66 -3.03 -14.51
N GLU A 189 -9.41 -3.48 -13.50
CA GLU A 189 -10.43 -2.69 -12.83
C GLU A 189 -9.98 -2.37 -11.40
N ASN A 190 -10.14 -1.12 -10.98
CA ASN A 190 -9.70 -0.66 -9.67
C ASN A 190 -10.66 -1.08 -8.53
N TYR A 191 -11.03 -2.36 -8.50
CA TYR A 191 -11.99 -2.86 -7.54
C TYR A 191 -11.39 -3.15 -6.18
N ALA A 192 -12.23 -2.94 -5.17
CA ALA A 192 -11.93 -3.15 -3.78
C ALA A 192 -13.19 -3.58 -3.02
N VAL A 193 -12.99 -4.05 -1.80
CA VAL A 193 -14.06 -4.33 -0.85
C VAL A 193 -13.82 -3.54 0.42
N GLY A 194 -14.76 -2.66 0.77
CA GLY A 194 -14.81 -1.97 2.06
C GLY A 194 -15.70 -2.72 3.04
N ILE A 195 -15.32 -2.73 4.31
CA ILE A 195 -16.17 -3.21 5.41
C ILE A 195 -16.25 -2.10 6.45
N TRP A 196 -17.48 -1.70 6.76
CA TRP A 196 -17.83 -0.90 7.92
C TRP A 196 -18.53 -1.79 8.95
N GLY A 197 -17.83 -2.11 10.04
CA GLY A 197 -18.39 -2.88 11.15
C GLY A 197 -18.87 -1.95 12.26
N VAL A 198 -20.07 -2.19 12.79
CA VAL A 198 -20.69 -1.37 13.84
C VAL A 198 -21.23 -2.25 14.95
N LYS A 199 -20.84 -1.96 16.19
CA LYS A 199 -21.47 -2.57 17.37
C LYS A 199 -22.81 -1.90 17.69
N SER A 200 -23.87 -2.70 17.75
CA SER A 200 -25.23 -2.24 18.01
C SER A 200 -25.90 -2.97 19.16
N GLU A 201 -26.78 -2.23 19.82
CA GLU A 201 -27.85 -2.78 20.64
C GLU A 201 -28.56 -3.89 19.88
N PHE A 202 -28.82 -4.99 20.59
CA PHE A 202 -29.45 -6.21 20.09
C PHE A 202 -30.31 -6.84 21.18
N ASP A 203 -31.48 -7.32 20.79
CA ASP A 203 -32.36 -8.14 21.62
C ASP A 203 -33.07 -9.19 20.75
N GLY A 204 -32.61 -10.43 20.79
CA GLY A 204 -33.13 -11.46 19.91
C GLY A 204 -32.45 -12.82 20.04
N THR A 205 -32.62 -13.64 19.00
CA THR A 205 -32.06 -15.00 18.95
C THR A 205 -30.76 -15.02 18.16
N VAL A 206 -29.73 -15.65 18.71
CA VAL A 206 -28.42 -15.83 18.10
C VAL A 206 -28.15 -17.33 17.88
N TYR A 207 -27.44 -17.64 16.79
CA TYR A 207 -27.02 -18.99 16.45
C TYR A 207 -25.66 -19.29 17.10
N SER A 208 -25.51 -20.49 17.66
CA SER A 208 -24.26 -20.91 18.30
C SER A 208 -23.17 -21.15 17.27
N ALA A 209 -21.95 -20.67 17.54
CA ALA A 209 -20.80 -20.86 16.65
C ALA A 209 -20.35 -22.32 16.55
N THR A 210 -20.63 -23.14 17.57
CA THR A 210 -20.22 -24.56 17.59
C THR A 210 -21.30 -25.51 17.06
N ASN A 211 -22.54 -25.04 16.95
CA ASN A 211 -23.65 -25.84 16.49
C ASN A 211 -24.70 -24.94 15.82
N ALA A 212 -24.72 -24.97 14.49
CA ALA A 212 -25.66 -24.22 13.66
C ALA A 212 -27.15 -24.47 14.00
N ASN A 213 -27.47 -25.61 14.62
CA ASN A 213 -28.83 -25.96 15.02
C ASN A 213 -29.19 -25.47 16.43
N ARG A 214 -28.20 -24.99 17.20
CA ARG A 214 -28.41 -24.44 18.54
C ARG A 214 -28.62 -22.93 18.45
N LYS A 215 -29.70 -22.48 19.04
CA LYS A 215 -30.06 -21.07 19.19
C LYS A 215 -30.11 -20.69 20.67
N PHE A 216 -29.77 -19.46 20.99
CA PHE A 216 -29.88 -18.92 22.35
C PHE A 216 -30.35 -17.46 22.30
N SER A 217 -31.04 -17.01 23.35
CA SER A 217 -31.46 -15.62 23.47
C SER A 217 -30.30 -14.75 23.93
N TYR A 218 -30.15 -13.58 23.31
CA TYR A 218 -29.16 -12.59 23.68
C TYR A 218 -29.79 -11.21 23.71
N SER A 219 -29.64 -10.51 24.84
CA SER A 219 -30.05 -9.11 24.98
C SER A 219 -28.87 -8.26 25.46
N THR A 220 -28.85 -7.02 24.98
CA THR A 220 -27.88 -5.97 25.34
C THR A 220 -28.42 -5.00 26.39
N GLN A 221 -29.65 -5.19 26.86
CA GLN A 221 -30.22 -4.37 27.92
C GLN A 221 -29.33 -4.41 29.18
N GLY A 222 -28.96 -3.23 29.68
CA GLY A 222 -28.07 -3.09 30.84
C GLY A 222 -26.60 -3.44 30.59
N LYS A 223 -26.18 -3.70 29.34
CA LYS A 223 -24.79 -3.99 28.97
C LYS A 223 -24.07 -2.76 28.41
N SER A 224 -22.74 -2.78 28.51
CA SER A 224 -21.88 -1.77 27.89
C SER A 224 -21.78 -1.97 26.37
N SER A 225 -21.43 -0.90 25.64
CA SER A 225 -21.22 -0.92 24.19
C SER A 225 -20.17 -1.93 23.72
N LYS A 226 -19.24 -2.34 24.59
CA LYS A 226 -18.25 -3.40 24.28
C LYS A 226 -18.90 -4.76 24.06
N GLN A 227 -20.05 -5.02 24.68
CA GLN A 227 -20.81 -6.28 24.59
C GLN A 227 -21.95 -6.21 23.56
N TYR A 228 -22.09 -5.08 22.85
CA TYR A 228 -23.05 -4.96 21.77
C TYR A 228 -22.69 -5.88 20.62
N ARG A 229 -23.73 -6.35 19.92
CA ARG A 229 -23.56 -7.29 18.83
C ARG A 229 -23.17 -6.53 17.57
N PRO A 230 -22.11 -6.93 16.85
CA PRO A 230 -21.72 -6.26 15.62
C PRO A 230 -22.57 -6.70 14.42
N PHE A 231 -22.86 -5.74 13.56
CA PHE A 231 -23.28 -5.96 12.17
C PHE A 231 -22.30 -5.28 11.23
N TYR A 232 -22.38 -5.58 9.94
CA TYR A 232 -21.43 -5.18 8.93
C TYR A 232 -22.13 -4.62 7.71
N ILE A 233 -21.48 -3.63 7.10
CA ILE A 233 -21.88 -3.03 5.84
C ILE A 233 -20.71 -3.22 4.88
N LEU A 234 -20.91 -4.09 3.89
CA LEU A 234 -19.93 -4.38 2.85
C LEU A 234 -20.15 -3.41 1.69
N PHE A 235 -19.09 -2.78 1.22
CA PHE A 235 -19.06 -1.91 0.06
C PHE A 235 -18.22 -2.60 -1.02
N LEU A 236 -18.78 -2.81 -2.20
CA LEU A 236 -18.18 -3.55 -3.30
C LEU A 236 -18.19 -2.67 -4.55
N GLY A 237 -17.02 -2.31 -5.07
CA GLY A 237 -16.92 -1.38 -6.21
C GLY A 237 -15.51 -0.82 -6.36
N ASN A 238 -15.39 0.33 -7.03
CA ASN A 238 -14.10 1.01 -7.20
C ASN A 238 -13.54 1.52 -5.85
N TYR A 239 -12.23 1.35 -5.63
CA TYR A 239 -11.53 1.82 -4.42
C TYR A 239 -11.88 3.26 -4.05
N GLN A 240 -11.86 4.19 -5.03
CA GLN A 240 -12.08 5.61 -4.76
C GLN A 240 -13.51 5.92 -4.33
N ASP A 241 -14.49 5.18 -4.85
CA ASP A 241 -15.89 5.35 -4.46
C ASP A 241 -16.13 4.88 -3.04
N ILE A 242 -15.47 3.78 -2.65
CA ILE A 242 -15.50 3.23 -1.29
C ILE A 242 -14.79 4.18 -0.32
N ALA A 243 -13.57 4.60 -0.63
CA ALA A 243 -12.78 5.49 0.21
C ALA A 243 -13.50 6.83 0.47
N ASN A 244 -14.05 7.45 -0.59
CA ASN A 244 -14.84 8.67 -0.44
C ASN A 244 -16.14 8.45 0.35
N SER A 245 -16.78 7.28 0.23
CA SER A 245 -17.94 6.95 1.05
C SER A 245 -17.54 6.82 2.53
N PHE A 246 -16.43 6.15 2.83
CA PHE A 246 -15.91 6.01 4.18
C PHE A 246 -15.49 7.34 4.79
N ASP A 247 -14.82 8.22 4.04
CA ASP A 247 -14.45 9.56 4.50
C ASP A 247 -15.67 10.36 4.96
N LYS A 248 -16.78 10.30 4.20
CA LYS A 248 -18.02 11.00 4.55
C LYS A 248 -18.71 10.37 5.75
N LEU A 249 -18.91 9.05 5.72
CA LEU A 249 -19.53 8.31 6.82
C LEU A 249 -18.76 8.54 8.13
N SER A 250 -17.43 8.45 8.09
CA SER A 250 -16.55 8.66 9.24
C SER A 250 -16.61 10.09 9.79
N LYS A 251 -16.88 11.11 8.95
CA LYS A 251 -17.05 12.50 9.39
C LYS A 251 -18.44 12.74 10.01
N GLU A 252 -19.46 12.05 9.51
CA GLU A 252 -20.86 12.26 9.88
C GLU A 252 -21.37 11.29 10.97
N GLN A 253 -20.56 10.29 11.36
CA GLN A 253 -20.97 9.19 12.25
C GLN A 253 -21.40 9.56 13.68
N GLY A 254 -21.06 10.76 14.17
CA GLY A 254 -21.43 11.21 15.52
C GLY A 254 -21.13 10.17 16.61
N SER A 255 -22.17 9.75 17.35
CA SER A 255 -22.10 8.76 18.44
C SER A 255 -21.69 7.35 18.00
N LEU A 256 -21.73 7.04 16.70
CA LEU A 256 -21.30 5.73 16.18
C LEU A 256 -19.78 5.58 16.10
N SER A 257 -19.02 6.68 16.20
CA SER A 257 -17.54 6.69 16.05
C SER A 257 -16.82 5.68 16.94
N GLU A 258 -17.14 5.65 18.23
CA GLU A 258 -16.50 4.76 19.20
C GLU A 258 -16.86 3.27 19.03
N ARG A 259 -17.85 2.99 18.17
CA ARG A 259 -18.41 1.64 17.93
C ARG A 259 -18.18 1.15 16.51
N SER A 260 -17.53 1.96 15.68
CA SER A 260 -17.35 1.73 14.26
C SER A 260 -15.90 1.40 13.93
N ASN A 261 -15.71 0.46 13.01
CA ASN A 261 -14.42 0.18 12.40
C ASN A 261 -14.59 0.14 10.89
N PHE A 262 -13.64 0.73 10.17
CA PHE A 262 -13.60 0.76 8.71
C PHE A 262 -12.34 0.05 8.22
N VAL A 263 -12.46 -0.76 7.18
CA VAL A 263 -11.31 -1.36 6.50
C VAL A 263 -11.59 -1.56 5.01
N ILE A 264 -10.60 -1.33 4.16
CA ILE A 264 -10.65 -1.55 2.72
C ILE A 264 -9.61 -2.59 2.31
N PHE A 265 -10.08 -3.58 1.56
CA PHE A 265 -9.32 -4.63 0.91
C PHE A 265 -9.19 -4.30 -0.58
N SER A 266 -8.00 -3.88 -1.02
CA SER A 266 -7.75 -3.52 -2.42
C SER A 266 -6.48 -4.19 -2.95
N PRO A 267 -6.59 -5.06 -3.98
CA PRO A 267 -5.42 -5.65 -4.64
C PRO A 267 -4.52 -4.67 -5.39
N ASN A 268 -5.02 -3.46 -5.68
CA ASN A 268 -4.31 -2.47 -6.49
C ASN A 268 -3.75 -1.31 -5.66
N HIS A 269 -4.09 -1.26 -4.36
CA HIS A 269 -3.80 -0.13 -3.47
C HIS A 269 -3.23 -0.63 -2.15
N LEU A 270 -1.93 -0.43 -1.96
CA LEU A 270 -1.26 -0.64 -0.67
C LEU A 270 -0.85 0.71 -0.06
N LEU A 271 -0.11 1.50 -0.83
CA LEU A 271 0.34 2.85 -0.49
C LEU A 271 -0.10 3.84 -1.57
N ALA A 272 -0.14 5.13 -1.24
CA ALA A 272 -0.39 6.19 -2.21
C ALA A 272 0.81 6.36 -3.15
N ASP A 273 2.02 6.26 -2.60
CA ASP A 273 3.30 6.35 -3.31
C ASP A 273 4.32 5.38 -2.69
N VAL A 274 5.32 4.98 -3.48
CA VAL A 274 6.50 4.26 -2.98
C VAL A 274 7.38 5.21 -2.17
N SER A 275 7.91 4.73 -1.06
CA SER A 275 8.81 5.49 -0.19
C SER A 275 10.22 5.57 -0.79
N TYR A 276 10.89 6.71 -0.69
CA TYR A 276 12.27 6.89 -1.14
C TYR A 276 13.14 7.42 -0.01
N LEU A 277 14.46 7.31 -0.16
CA LEU A 277 15.39 7.85 0.83
C LEU A 277 15.23 9.36 0.98
N THR A 278 15.29 9.78 2.23
CA THR A 278 15.55 11.14 2.70
C THR A 278 16.94 11.19 3.32
N GLU A 279 17.36 12.36 3.80
CA GLU A 279 18.59 12.47 4.58
C GLU A 279 18.53 11.53 5.81
N PRO A 280 19.63 10.85 6.16
CA PRO A 280 19.69 10.00 7.33
C PRO A 280 19.66 10.83 8.62
N ASP A 281 19.00 10.29 9.66
CA ASP A 281 18.93 10.89 11.00
C ASP A 281 20.29 10.86 11.70
N ASN A 282 21.05 9.80 11.45
CA ASN A 282 22.36 9.57 12.05
C ASN A 282 23.23 8.73 11.11
N ILE A 283 24.53 9.02 11.11
CA ILE A 283 25.53 8.44 10.24
C ILE A 283 26.77 8.09 11.07
N SER A 284 27.36 6.91 10.84
CA SER A 284 28.69 6.57 11.37
C SER A 284 29.74 7.65 11.04
N PRO A 285 30.65 7.98 11.98
CA PRO A 285 31.63 9.05 11.81
C PRO A 285 32.67 8.79 10.70
N ASP A 286 32.81 7.54 10.26
CA ASP A 286 33.74 7.12 9.20
C ASP A 286 33.08 7.04 7.80
N LEU A 287 31.87 7.61 7.68
CA LEU A 287 31.13 7.73 6.43
C LEU A 287 30.84 9.21 6.13
N PHE A 288 31.12 9.64 4.91
CA PHE A 288 30.84 11.00 4.43
C PHE A 288 29.66 11.00 3.47
N THR A 289 28.84 12.07 3.50
CA THR A 289 27.74 12.33 2.55
C THR A 289 28.06 13.48 1.61
N PRO A 290 28.96 13.30 0.62
CA PRO A 290 29.31 14.37 -0.30
C PRO A 290 28.17 14.68 -1.29
N ASN A 291 28.20 15.88 -1.86
CA ASN A 291 27.27 16.26 -2.94
C ASN A 291 27.57 15.56 -4.28
N GLN A 292 28.77 14.97 -4.41
CA GLN A 292 29.28 14.34 -5.62
C GLN A 292 30.30 13.26 -5.25
N LEU A 293 30.30 12.15 -5.97
CA LEU A 293 31.34 11.11 -5.90
C LEU A 293 32.25 11.21 -7.12
N HIS A 294 33.54 10.93 -6.92
CA HIS A 294 34.54 10.99 -7.98
C HIS A 294 35.72 10.08 -7.67
N ASN A 295 36.14 9.26 -8.64
CA ASN A 295 37.21 8.27 -8.50
C ASN A 295 38.33 8.41 -9.55
N GLY A 296 38.50 9.60 -10.13
CA GLY A 296 39.46 9.88 -11.20
C GLY A 296 38.98 9.52 -12.61
N ASN A 297 37.94 8.67 -12.75
CA ASN A 297 37.46 8.21 -14.05
C ASN A 297 36.01 8.61 -14.35
N VAL A 298 35.20 8.73 -13.30
CA VAL A 298 33.77 9.07 -13.40
C VAL A 298 33.41 10.03 -12.29
N SER A 299 32.42 10.86 -12.56
CA SER A 299 31.72 11.60 -11.54
C SER A 299 30.23 11.27 -11.50
N VAL A 300 29.71 11.12 -10.27
CA VAL A 300 28.32 10.79 -9.98
C VAL A 300 27.72 11.88 -9.09
N GLU A 301 26.59 12.43 -9.52
CA GLU A 301 25.81 13.45 -8.82
C GLU A 301 24.37 12.95 -8.63
N LYS A 302 23.65 13.46 -7.60
CA LYS A 302 22.26 13.03 -7.31
C LYS A 302 21.26 13.39 -8.43
N ASN A 303 21.43 14.54 -9.10
CA ASN A 303 20.58 15.02 -10.20
C ASN A 303 19.06 14.92 -9.94
N ASN A 304 18.62 15.43 -8.79
CA ASN A 304 17.22 15.38 -8.31
C ASN A 304 16.64 13.96 -8.14
N GLN A 305 17.49 12.93 -8.12
CA GLN A 305 17.08 11.58 -7.76
C GLN A 305 17.24 11.37 -6.25
N PRO A 306 16.36 10.57 -5.62
CA PRO A 306 16.44 10.25 -4.19
C PRO A 306 17.52 9.16 -3.96
N ILE A 307 18.76 9.52 -4.23
CA ILE A 307 19.94 8.66 -4.10
C ILE A 307 20.80 9.23 -2.97
N GLU A 308 21.22 8.37 -2.05
CA GLU A 308 22.22 8.77 -1.07
C GLU A 308 23.64 8.57 -1.63
N LEU A 309 24.48 9.60 -1.51
CA LEU A 309 25.88 9.53 -1.95
C LEU A 309 26.75 9.35 -0.72
N LEU A 310 27.46 8.24 -0.66
CA LEU A 310 28.25 7.84 0.50
C LEU A 310 29.70 7.64 0.09
N LYS A 311 30.63 8.15 0.90
CA LYS A 311 32.05 7.87 0.76
C LYS A 311 32.59 7.25 2.05
N ILE A 312 33.14 6.05 1.91
CA ILE A 312 33.80 5.35 3.01
C ILE A 312 35.19 5.95 3.19
N LYS A 313 35.56 6.24 4.44
CA LYS A 313 36.91 6.71 4.78
C LYS A 313 37.95 5.64 4.44
N ASN A 314 39.12 6.05 3.94
CA ASN A 314 40.17 5.15 3.45
C ASN A 314 40.54 4.07 4.48
N ASN A 315 40.77 2.85 3.98
CA ASN A 315 41.13 1.67 4.77
C ASN A 315 40.13 1.26 5.87
N HIS A 316 38.91 1.78 5.88
CA HIS A 316 37.90 1.34 6.84
C HIS A 316 37.31 -0.02 6.42
N THR A 317 37.32 -0.96 7.36
CA THR A 317 36.89 -2.37 7.15
C THR A 317 35.70 -2.75 8.03
N GLU A 318 35.45 -2.00 9.11
CA GLU A 318 34.35 -2.28 10.03
C GLU A 318 32.99 -1.93 9.41
N VAL A 319 31.93 -2.49 9.99
CA VAL A 319 30.55 -2.24 9.55
C VAL A 319 30.16 -0.80 9.88
N LEU A 320 29.59 -0.12 8.90
CA LEU A 320 29.12 1.26 8.99
C LEU A 320 27.60 1.29 9.00
N ASP A 321 27.02 2.09 9.88
CA ASP A 321 25.58 2.14 10.09
C ASP A 321 25.02 3.53 9.76
N LEU A 322 23.83 3.53 9.17
CA LEU A 322 23.03 4.72 8.92
C LEU A 322 21.61 4.46 9.41
N LYS A 323 21.05 5.44 10.12
CA LYS A 323 19.65 5.40 10.56
C LYS A 323 18.82 6.27 9.63
N TYR A 324 17.71 5.72 9.14
CA TYR A 324 16.77 6.43 8.29
C TYR A 324 15.38 6.47 8.90
N GLU A 325 14.68 7.56 8.60
CA GLU A 325 13.26 7.75 8.82
C GLU A 325 12.65 8.35 7.54
N VAL A 326 11.99 7.52 6.74
CA VAL A 326 11.42 7.94 5.44
C VAL A 326 9.90 8.02 5.51
N PRO A 327 9.26 8.96 4.79
CA PRO A 327 7.80 9.04 4.76
C PRO A 327 7.20 7.84 4.01
N ILE A 328 6.19 7.21 4.61
CA ILE A 328 5.37 6.17 3.99
C ILE A 328 3.91 6.62 3.97
N LYS A 329 3.35 6.79 2.77
CA LYS A 329 1.98 7.30 2.60
C LYS A 329 0.99 6.14 2.57
N GLN A 330 0.58 5.67 3.75
CA GLN A 330 -0.50 4.69 3.83
C GLN A 330 -1.81 5.31 3.33
N LEU A 331 -2.56 4.53 2.56
CA LEU A 331 -3.88 4.93 2.11
C LEU A 331 -4.91 4.82 3.23
N ASN A 332 -5.87 5.75 3.25
CA ASN A 332 -6.92 5.73 4.26
C ASN A 332 -7.71 4.42 4.19
N TYR A 333 -8.00 3.87 5.37
CA TYR A 333 -8.78 2.65 5.58
C TYR A 333 -8.18 1.35 5.00
N THR A 334 -7.09 1.38 4.22
CA THR A 334 -6.45 0.14 3.77
C THR A 334 -5.71 -0.55 4.90
N LEU A 335 -5.47 -1.85 4.75
CA LEU A 335 -4.64 -2.59 5.69
C LEU A 335 -3.19 -2.08 5.64
N ALA A 336 -2.62 -1.87 6.83
CA ALA A 336 -1.22 -1.51 6.97
C ALA A 336 -0.31 -2.68 6.59
N VAL A 337 0.92 -2.36 6.22
CA VAL A 337 1.98 -3.34 5.96
C VAL A 337 2.46 -3.94 7.28
N ASP A 338 2.69 -5.25 7.34
CA ASP A 338 3.34 -5.86 8.50
C ASP A 338 4.85 -5.61 8.45
N SER A 339 5.36 -4.76 9.34
CA SER A 339 6.79 -4.42 9.39
C SER A 339 7.67 -5.61 9.80
N ASN A 340 7.10 -6.65 10.40
CA ASN A 340 7.83 -7.87 10.76
C ASN A 340 8.01 -8.83 9.57
N ASP A 341 7.27 -8.60 8.47
CA ASP A 341 7.30 -9.44 7.28
C ASP A 341 7.59 -8.59 6.04
N LEU A 342 8.86 -8.20 5.91
CA LEU A 342 9.40 -7.47 4.77
C LEU A 342 10.50 -8.29 4.10
N LYS A 343 10.53 -8.24 2.76
CA LYS A 343 11.59 -8.83 1.95
C LYS A 343 12.40 -7.72 1.27
N LEU A 344 13.71 -7.89 1.30
CA LEU A 344 14.64 -7.08 0.53
C LEU A 344 15.00 -7.73 -0.80
N THR A 345 15.05 -6.92 -1.85
CA THR A 345 15.69 -7.26 -3.12
C THR A 345 16.78 -6.24 -3.36
N VAL A 346 18.04 -6.68 -3.42
CA VAL A 346 19.21 -5.80 -3.57
C VAL A 346 19.87 -6.09 -4.91
N ASP A 347 19.94 -5.07 -5.76
CA ASP A 347 20.75 -5.07 -6.97
C ASP A 347 21.98 -4.21 -6.74
N ALA A 348 23.16 -4.73 -7.09
CA ALA A 348 24.42 -4.03 -6.94
C ALA A 348 25.18 -3.96 -8.27
N SER A 349 25.66 -2.79 -8.62
CA SER A 349 26.45 -2.54 -9.82
C SER A 349 27.66 -1.68 -9.51
N ALA A 350 28.72 -1.75 -10.30
CA ALA A 350 29.92 -0.94 -10.14
C ALA A 350 30.29 -0.27 -11.47
N PHE A 351 30.90 0.91 -11.39
CA PHE A 351 31.35 1.62 -12.58
C PHE A 351 32.40 0.81 -13.35
N ASN A 352 32.18 0.58 -14.64
CA ASN A 352 33.11 -0.14 -15.48
C ASN A 352 34.22 0.79 -16.00
N LYS A 353 35.40 0.69 -15.38
CA LYS A 353 36.60 1.45 -15.74
C LYS A 353 37.08 1.23 -17.20
N ILE A 354 36.73 0.10 -17.82
CA ILE A 354 37.21 -0.28 -19.17
C ILE A 354 36.40 0.41 -20.26
N ASN A 355 35.06 0.44 -20.15
CA ASN A 355 34.18 1.02 -21.18
C ASN A 355 33.76 2.47 -20.85
N LYS A 356 34.14 2.99 -19.67
CA LYS A 356 33.96 4.36 -19.17
C LYS A 356 32.55 4.96 -19.17
N GLN A 357 31.52 4.23 -19.60
CA GLN A 357 30.18 4.82 -19.79
C GLN A 357 29.05 4.08 -19.05
N GLU A 358 29.31 2.93 -18.42
CA GLU A 358 28.23 2.10 -17.87
C GLU A 358 28.58 1.48 -16.52
N PHE A 359 27.56 1.37 -15.66
CA PHE A 359 27.58 0.52 -14.46
C PHE A 359 27.29 -0.93 -14.86
N LYS A 360 28.13 -1.87 -14.41
CA LYS A 360 27.94 -3.31 -14.62
C LYS A 360 27.52 -4.00 -13.34
N GLN A 361 26.64 -4.99 -13.45
CA GLN A 361 26.17 -5.78 -12.31
C GLN A 361 27.34 -6.47 -11.60
N VAL A 362 27.36 -6.39 -10.27
CA VAL A 362 28.32 -7.04 -9.38
C VAL A 362 27.53 -7.78 -8.29
N PRO A 363 26.99 -8.98 -8.57
CA PRO A 363 26.11 -9.68 -7.65
C PRO A 363 26.75 -9.99 -6.29
N THR A 364 28.07 -10.15 -6.22
CA THR A 364 28.81 -10.37 -4.97
C THR A 364 28.73 -9.19 -4.02
N ALA A 365 28.61 -7.96 -4.55
CA ALA A 365 28.52 -6.74 -3.75
C ALA A 365 27.16 -6.59 -3.07
N THR A 366 26.10 -7.30 -3.48
CA THR A 366 24.78 -7.22 -2.84
C THR A 366 24.81 -7.53 -1.34
N LYS A 367 25.77 -8.35 -0.88
CA LYS A 367 25.98 -8.68 0.54
C LYS A 367 26.66 -7.55 1.33
N ALA A 368 27.18 -6.53 0.66
CA ALA A 368 27.82 -5.39 1.30
C ALA A 368 26.81 -4.42 1.91
N LEU A 369 25.53 -4.52 1.57
CA LEU A 369 24.51 -3.62 2.05
C LEU A 369 23.30 -4.41 2.55
N ASN A 370 22.88 -4.13 3.78
CA ASN A 370 21.72 -4.76 4.40
C ASN A 370 20.84 -3.72 5.09
N LEU A 371 19.53 -3.95 5.13
CA LEU A 371 18.59 -3.12 5.88
C LEU A 371 17.89 -3.96 6.95
N SER A 372 17.71 -3.40 8.14
CA SER A 372 17.16 -4.11 9.29
C SER A 372 16.41 -3.18 10.25
N GLU A 373 15.84 -3.76 11.31
CA GLU A 373 15.14 -3.04 12.38
C GLU A 373 14.01 -2.15 11.87
N TRP A 374 13.15 -2.76 11.05
CA TRP A 374 12.01 -2.10 10.45
C TRP A 374 10.94 -1.72 11.49
N GLU A 375 10.56 -0.45 11.48
CA GLU A 375 9.43 0.05 12.27
C GLU A 375 8.55 0.91 11.35
N ILE A 376 7.25 0.60 11.31
CA ILE A 376 6.25 1.46 10.66
C ILE A 376 5.40 2.08 11.75
N ALA A 377 5.53 3.39 11.91
CA ALA A 377 4.76 4.18 12.88
C ALA A 377 4.52 5.59 12.33
N GLU A 378 3.35 6.15 12.61
CA GLU A 378 3.04 7.56 12.31
C GLU A 378 3.31 7.99 10.85
N ASN A 379 2.98 7.14 9.87
CA ASN A 379 3.27 7.37 8.44
C ASN A 379 4.76 7.52 8.12
N LYS A 380 5.61 6.88 8.91
CA LYS A 380 7.05 6.82 8.70
C LYS A 380 7.53 5.38 8.74
N LEU A 381 8.50 5.06 7.89
CA LEU A 381 9.24 3.82 7.89
C LEU A 381 10.65 4.11 8.40
N LYS A 382 10.98 3.54 9.56
CA LYS A 382 12.30 3.62 10.16
C LYS A 382 13.05 2.32 9.92
N PHE A 383 14.35 2.42 9.67
CA PHE A 383 15.22 1.28 9.50
C PHE A 383 16.69 1.69 9.66
N PHE A 384 17.54 0.68 9.85
CA PHE A 384 18.98 0.83 9.78
C PHE A 384 19.48 0.29 8.44
N THR A 385 20.43 0.99 7.84
CA THR A 385 21.23 0.50 6.73
C THR A 385 22.63 0.22 7.23
N THR A 386 23.10 -1.00 7.02
CA THR A 386 24.47 -1.40 7.35
C THR A 386 25.25 -1.61 6.06
N ILE A 387 26.48 -1.08 6.03
CA ILE A 387 27.41 -1.22 4.92
C ILE A 387 28.63 -1.99 5.44
N ASN A 388 28.97 -3.09 4.79
CA ASN A 388 30.15 -3.89 5.08
C ASN A 388 31.22 -3.63 3.99
N PRO A 389 32.22 -2.77 4.27
CA PRO A 389 33.26 -2.44 3.30
C PRO A 389 34.12 -3.62 2.87
N ASP A 390 34.29 -4.65 3.71
CA ASP A 390 35.15 -5.81 3.42
C ASP A 390 34.59 -6.68 2.29
N VAL A 391 33.28 -6.68 2.10
CA VAL A 391 32.63 -7.37 0.98
C VAL A 391 32.92 -6.65 -0.35
N ILE A 392 33.26 -5.36 -0.31
CA ILE A 392 33.58 -4.54 -1.47
C ILE A 392 35.08 -4.67 -1.76
N SER A 393 35.47 -5.65 -2.57
CA SER A 393 36.90 -6.00 -2.76
C SER A 393 37.71 -5.00 -3.58
N GLU A 394 37.07 -4.16 -4.39
CA GLU A 394 37.76 -3.25 -5.31
C GLU A 394 37.44 -1.79 -5.01
N ALA A 395 38.45 -0.92 -5.10
CA ALA A 395 38.24 0.53 -5.03
C ALA A 395 37.45 1.00 -6.26
N ASN A 396 36.21 1.42 -6.06
CA ASN A 396 35.30 1.84 -7.11
C ASN A 396 34.10 2.62 -6.55
N ILE A 397 33.23 3.10 -7.45
CA ILE A 397 31.88 3.58 -7.12
C ILE A 397 30.90 2.45 -7.39
N TYR A 398 30.17 2.06 -6.36
CA TYR A 398 29.12 1.06 -6.39
C TYR A 398 27.75 1.73 -6.32
N TYR A 399 26.79 1.22 -7.08
CA TYR A 399 25.41 1.66 -7.05
C TYR A 399 24.51 0.50 -6.63
N PHE A 400 23.82 0.69 -5.51
CA PHE A 400 22.89 -0.24 -4.92
C PHE A 400 21.47 0.26 -5.14
N LYS A 401 20.58 -0.61 -5.63
CA LYS A 401 19.13 -0.42 -5.61
C LYS A 401 18.52 -1.45 -4.69
N VAL A 402 17.80 -0.98 -3.68
CA VAL A 402 17.17 -1.83 -2.67
C VAL A 402 15.66 -1.63 -2.75
N ASP A 403 14.95 -2.66 -3.20
CA ASP A 403 13.50 -2.70 -3.14
C ASP A 403 13.05 -3.41 -1.86
N VAL A 404 12.24 -2.70 -1.08
CA VAL A 404 11.57 -3.24 0.11
C VAL A 404 10.17 -3.66 -0.28
N VAL A 405 9.88 -4.94 -0.14
CA VAL A 405 8.64 -5.56 -0.60
C VAL A 405 7.89 -6.14 0.60
N ALA A 406 6.63 -5.74 0.77
CA ALA A 406 5.76 -6.31 1.79
C ALA A 406 5.52 -7.81 1.56
N LYS A 407 5.44 -8.59 2.64
CA LYS A 407 5.15 -10.04 2.60
C LYS A 407 3.84 -10.44 3.26
N ASP A 408 3.33 -9.63 4.18
CA ASP A 408 1.96 -9.73 4.69
C ASP A 408 1.43 -8.33 5.05
N LEU A 409 0.15 -8.28 5.38
CA LEU A 409 -0.58 -7.12 5.86
C LEU A 409 -0.97 -7.33 7.33
N GLN A 410 -1.03 -6.23 8.08
CA GLN A 410 -1.44 -6.27 9.49
C GLN A 410 -2.88 -6.76 9.66
N LYS A 411 -3.14 -7.35 10.83
CA LYS A 411 -4.46 -7.83 11.25
C LYS A 411 -4.99 -6.89 12.33
N PRO A 412 -6.00 -6.04 12.04
CA PRO A 412 -6.62 -5.21 13.05
C PRO A 412 -7.14 -6.02 14.24
N ASN A 413 -6.86 -5.56 15.47
CA ASN A 413 -7.22 -6.28 16.71
C ASN A 413 -8.73 -6.52 16.84
N TRP A 414 -9.56 -5.60 16.34
CA TRP A 414 -11.00 -5.74 16.43
C TRP A 414 -11.54 -7.00 15.73
N TRP A 415 -10.81 -7.56 14.74
CA TRP A 415 -11.18 -8.81 14.08
C TRP A 415 -11.24 -9.98 15.05
N SER A 416 -10.26 -10.10 15.95
CA SER A 416 -10.22 -11.16 16.95
C SER A 416 -11.12 -10.83 18.15
N GLU A 417 -11.22 -9.56 18.53
CA GLU A 417 -12.09 -9.11 19.63
C GLU A 417 -13.57 -9.36 19.35
N TRP A 418 -14.01 -9.15 18.11
CA TRP A 418 -15.41 -9.28 17.69
C TRP A 418 -15.74 -10.70 17.19
N ASN A 419 -14.76 -11.61 17.19
CA ASN A 419 -14.90 -12.97 16.71
C ASN A 419 -15.17 -13.97 17.86
N THR A 420 -16.03 -14.94 17.59
CA THR A 420 -16.12 -16.16 18.41
C THR A 420 -15.95 -17.41 17.53
N ASN A 421 -15.12 -18.34 17.99
CA ASN A 421 -14.94 -19.66 17.38
C ASN A 421 -15.54 -20.78 18.26
N SER A 422 -16.03 -20.46 19.45
CA SER A 422 -16.56 -21.43 20.39
C SER A 422 -17.55 -20.80 21.39
N GLY A 423 -18.56 -21.58 21.78
CA GLY A 423 -19.54 -21.19 22.80
C GLY A 423 -20.62 -20.21 22.32
N ASP A 424 -21.40 -19.74 23.29
CA ASP A 424 -22.60 -18.89 23.10
C ASP A 424 -22.30 -17.44 23.54
N ASP A 425 -21.42 -16.75 22.81
CA ASP A 425 -21.15 -15.32 23.01
C ASP A 425 -21.94 -14.47 21.99
N GLY A 426 -23.13 -14.03 22.39
CA GLY A 426 -24.01 -13.26 21.50
C GLY A 426 -23.51 -11.86 21.13
N GLY A 427 -22.50 -11.34 21.84
CA GLY A 427 -21.85 -10.06 21.54
C GLY A 427 -20.81 -10.14 20.40
N LYS A 428 -20.60 -11.32 19.81
CA LYS A 428 -19.56 -11.58 18.80
C LYS A 428 -20.12 -12.27 17.56
N THR A 429 -19.43 -12.14 16.45
CA THR A 429 -19.76 -12.83 15.19
C THR A 429 -18.99 -14.14 15.10
N ALA A 430 -19.70 -15.21 14.77
CA ALA A 430 -19.08 -16.50 14.53
C ALA A 430 -18.15 -16.42 13.32
N ASN A 431 -16.91 -16.91 13.45
CA ASN A 431 -15.94 -17.06 12.36
C ASN A 431 -15.59 -15.77 11.59
N LEU A 432 -15.85 -14.59 12.15
CA LEU A 432 -15.46 -13.30 11.59
C LEU A 432 -13.97 -13.23 11.27
N SER A 433 -13.12 -13.69 12.19
CA SER A 433 -11.67 -13.66 11.99
C SER A 433 -11.27 -14.48 10.76
N ASN A 434 -11.92 -15.62 10.52
CA ASN A 434 -11.66 -16.44 9.33
C ASN A 434 -12.08 -15.69 8.05
N PHE A 435 -13.24 -15.04 8.07
CA PHE A 435 -13.70 -14.21 6.94
C PHE A 435 -12.70 -13.09 6.59
N MET A 436 -12.33 -12.28 7.59
CA MET A 436 -11.44 -11.12 7.40
C MET A 436 -10.03 -11.56 6.97
N ASN A 437 -9.51 -12.66 7.55
CA ASN A 437 -8.22 -13.22 7.14
C ASN A 437 -8.27 -13.79 5.71
N SER A 438 -9.37 -14.41 5.29
CA SER A 438 -9.56 -14.86 3.91
C SER A 438 -9.53 -13.68 2.95
N LEU A 439 -10.25 -12.59 3.24
CA LEU A 439 -10.19 -11.36 2.44
C LEU A 439 -8.78 -10.76 2.40
N ARG A 440 -8.09 -10.69 3.53
CA ARG A 440 -6.69 -10.20 3.60
C ARG A 440 -5.78 -11.01 2.70
N ASN A 441 -5.79 -12.34 2.86
CA ASN A 441 -4.92 -13.23 2.11
C ASN A 441 -5.21 -13.17 0.61
N MET A 442 -6.49 -13.14 0.22
CA MET A 442 -6.89 -13.01 -1.19
C MET A 442 -6.47 -11.66 -1.77
N THR A 443 -6.59 -10.58 -1.01
CA THR A 443 -6.15 -9.23 -1.39
C THR A 443 -4.65 -9.22 -1.65
N PHE A 444 -3.85 -9.67 -0.69
CA PHE A 444 -2.40 -9.67 -0.77
C PHE A 444 -1.87 -10.58 -1.89
N ASN A 445 -2.48 -11.77 -2.06
CA ASN A 445 -2.10 -12.69 -3.13
C ASN A 445 -2.46 -12.18 -4.54
N SER A 446 -3.42 -11.26 -4.64
CA SER A 446 -3.83 -10.66 -5.91
C SER A 446 -2.99 -9.44 -6.30
N MET A 447 -2.26 -8.83 -5.36
CA MET A 447 -1.34 -7.73 -5.60
C MET A 447 -0.17 -8.16 -6.49
N ASP A 448 0.19 -7.32 -7.46
CA ASP A 448 1.45 -7.45 -8.20
C ASP A 448 2.67 -7.01 -7.36
N GLU A 449 3.87 -7.39 -7.80
CA GLU A 449 5.10 -7.04 -7.08
C GLU A 449 5.27 -5.51 -6.95
N ALA A 450 4.91 -4.74 -7.98
CA ALA A 450 5.00 -3.29 -7.95
C ALA A 450 4.06 -2.64 -6.91
N THR A 451 2.95 -3.29 -6.56
CA THR A 451 2.01 -2.86 -5.51
C THR A 451 2.55 -3.24 -4.14
N LYS A 452 3.27 -4.37 -4.05
CA LYS A 452 3.92 -4.83 -2.81
C LYS A 452 5.20 -4.08 -2.49
N THR A 453 5.85 -3.42 -3.45
CA THR A 453 7.02 -2.57 -3.22
C THR A 453 6.61 -1.34 -2.40
N ILE A 454 7.05 -1.28 -1.15
CA ILE A 454 6.73 -0.18 -0.22
C ILE A 454 7.79 0.92 -0.20
N GLY A 455 9.00 0.59 -0.65
CA GLY A 455 10.12 1.52 -0.72
C GLY A 455 11.16 1.11 -1.74
N ARG A 456 11.82 2.10 -2.35
CA ARG A 456 13.01 1.92 -3.15
C ARG A 456 14.12 2.84 -2.63
N PHE A 457 15.19 2.24 -2.13
CA PHE A 457 16.30 2.94 -1.51
C PHE A 457 17.57 2.74 -2.31
N CYS A 458 18.16 3.84 -2.77
CA CYS A 458 19.28 3.81 -3.68
C CYS A 458 20.51 4.47 -3.07
N TYR A 459 21.65 3.79 -3.14
CA TYR A 459 22.90 4.25 -2.57
C TYR A 459 23.99 4.22 -3.64
N ALA A 460 24.70 5.33 -3.82
CA ALA A 460 25.99 5.31 -4.50
C ALA A 460 27.08 5.35 -3.42
N VAL A 461 27.94 4.34 -3.37
CA VAL A 461 28.98 4.18 -2.35
C VAL A 461 30.34 4.18 -3.02
N GLN A 462 31.19 5.14 -2.65
CA GLN A 462 32.59 5.18 -3.06
C GLN A 462 33.46 4.51 -1.99
N LYS A 463 34.21 3.50 -2.41
CA LYS A 463 35.31 2.91 -1.65
C LYS A 463 36.63 3.31 -2.33
N ASP A 464 37.46 4.03 -1.59
CA ASP A 464 38.82 4.35 -2.01
C ASP A 464 39.78 3.18 -1.68
N GLN A 465 40.98 3.22 -2.25
CA GLN A 465 42.02 2.19 -2.03
C GLN A 465 42.45 2.09 -0.58
#